data_AF-A0A4Q6ASU6-F1
#
_entry.id   AF-A0A4Q6ASU6-F1
#
_cell.length_a   1.000
_cell.length_b   1.000
_cell.length_c   1.000
_cell.angle_alpha   90.00
_cell.angle_beta   90.00
_cell.angle_gamma   90.00
#
_symmetry.space_group_name_H-M   'P 1'
#
loop_
_entity.id
_entity.type
_entity.pdbx_description
1 polymer ?
#
loop_
_entity_poly.entity_id
_entity_poly.type
_entity_poly.pdbx_seq_one_letter_code
_entity_poly.pdbx_strand_id
1 'polypeptide(L)'
;MNRKIFEQIIAKIPHLTADGLMDISDITFQTKRRDFVRSTLPLGQTIAAIEFLSSIGKSGRFSRWQRTNCTPENLQDLIEWAVGQRVSTGAIIVASIYLGFTMGVQDGTKAYFNFLVPQMEFELARFANVQQVRMVVGQ
;
A
#
# COMPACT_ATOMS: atom_id res chain seq x y z
N MET A 1 -6.03 7.75 11.93
CA MET A 1 -7.29 7.33 11.25
C MET A 1 -8.18 6.62 12.25
N ASN A 2 -9.52 6.73 12.15
CA ASN A 2 -10.46 5.94 12.97
C ASN A 2 -11.14 4.83 12.15
N ARG A 3 -11.78 3.88 12.84
CA ARG A 3 -12.43 2.72 12.23
C ARG A 3 -13.50 3.07 11.20
N LYS A 4 -14.32 4.08 11.48
CA LYS A 4 -15.40 4.54 10.59
C LYS A 4 -14.85 4.97 9.22
N ILE A 5 -13.77 5.76 9.21
CA ILE A 5 -13.14 6.22 7.96
C ILE A 5 -12.52 5.05 7.19
N PHE A 6 -11.85 4.14 7.88
CA PHE A 6 -11.27 2.93 7.29
C PHE A 6 -12.33 2.11 6.55
N GLU A 7 -13.44 1.79 7.21
CA GLU A 7 -14.56 1.04 6.62
C GLU A 7 -15.20 1.79 5.45
N GLN A 8 -15.33 3.11 5.53
CA GLN A 8 -15.84 3.94 4.42
C GLN A 8 -14.96 3.87 3.17
N ILE A 9 -13.64 3.81 3.32
CA ILE A 9 -12.73 3.66 2.17
C ILE A 9 -12.86 2.27 1.57
N ILE A 10 -12.90 1.22 2.38
CA ILE A 10 -13.06 -0.17 1.89
C ILE A 10 -14.40 -0.35 1.17
N ALA A 11 -15.46 0.30 1.66
CA ALA A 11 -16.77 0.25 1.01
C ALA A 11 -16.76 0.86 -0.40
N LYS A 12 -15.89 1.85 -0.67
CA LYS A 12 -15.73 2.46 -2.00
C LYS A 12 -14.99 1.55 -2.99
N ILE A 13 -14.30 0.51 -2.51
CA ILE A 13 -13.56 -0.44 -3.36
C ILE A 13 -14.05 -1.86 -3.06
N PRO A 14 -15.10 -2.33 -3.76
CA PRO A 14 -15.75 -3.60 -3.47
C PRO A 14 -14.86 -4.84 -3.56
N HIS A 15 -13.77 -4.79 -4.33
CA HIS A 15 -12.84 -5.90 -4.54
C HIS A 15 -11.59 -5.83 -3.64
N LEU A 16 -11.52 -4.86 -2.72
CA LEU A 16 -10.39 -4.70 -1.80
C LEU A 16 -10.44 -5.69 -0.64
N THR A 17 -9.31 -6.32 -0.35
CA THR A 17 -9.07 -7.23 0.77
C THR A 17 -7.74 -6.90 1.45
N ALA A 18 -7.35 -7.65 2.50
CA ALA A 18 -6.04 -7.49 3.12
C ALA A 18 -4.89 -7.72 2.12
N ASP A 19 -5.06 -8.63 1.16
CA ASP A 19 -4.04 -8.97 0.18
C ASP A 19 -4.01 -8.00 -1.01
N GLY A 20 -4.86 -6.97 -1.01
CA GLY A 20 -4.98 -6.00 -2.09
C GLY A 20 -6.28 -6.16 -2.89
N LEU A 21 -6.24 -5.80 -4.16
CA LEU A 21 -7.37 -5.94 -5.08
C LEU A 21 -7.46 -7.39 -5.55
N MET A 22 -8.61 -8.02 -5.35
CA MET A 22 -8.79 -9.46 -5.57
C MET A 22 -10.02 -9.73 -6.41
N ASP A 23 -9.97 -10.77 -7.25
CA ASP A 23 -11.14 -11.20 -8.03
C ASP A 23 -12.26 -11.68 -7.10
N ILE A 24 -13.48 -11.21 -7.36
CA ILE A 24 -14.69 -11.55 -6.61
C ILE A 24 -15.10 -13.01 -6.87
N SER A 25 -14.68 -13.58 -8.00
CA SER A 25 -14.95 -14.98 -8.35
C SER A 25 -14.12 -15.98 -7.53
N ASP A 26 -13.03 -15.53 -6.89
CA ASP A 26 -12.17 -16.37 -6.07
C ASP A 26 -12.89 -16.84 -4.80
N ILE A 27 -12.84 -18.14 -4.52
CA ILE A 27 -13.53 -18.78 -3.39
C ILE A 27 -13.12 -18.21 -2.02
N THR A 28 -11.93 -17.63 -1.91
CA THR A 28 -11.40 -17.07 -0.66
C THR A 28 -11.77 -15.59 -0.46
N PHE A 29 -12.32 -14.94 -1.49
CA PHE A 29 -12.59 -13.50 -1.51
C PHE A 29 -13.47 -13.05 -0.33
N GLN A 30 -14.62 -13.70 -0.14
CA GLN A 30 -15.58 -13.29 0.89
C GLN A 30 -15.00 -13.41 2.30
N THR A 31 -14.21 -14.45 2.55
CA THR A 31 -13.52 -14.66 3.82
C THR A 31 -12.48 -13.57 4.05
N LYS A 32 -11.56 -13.37 3.10
CA LYS A 32 -10.50 -12.35 3.21
C LYS A 32 -11.05 -10.94 3.34
N ARG A 33 -12.11 -10.60 2.60
CA ARG A 33 -12.77 -9.30 2.69
C ARG A 33 -13.41 -9.09 4.06
N ARG A 34 -14.15 -10.09 4.56
CA ARG A 34 -14.75 -10.03 5.90
C ARG A 34 -13.69 -9.85 6.98
N ASP A 35 -12.60 -10.60 6.90
CA ASP A 35 -11.54 -10.55 7.90
C ASP A 35 -10.80 -9.20 7.87
N PHE A 36 -10.59 -8.63 6.67
CA PHE A 36 -10.03 -7.29 6.49
C PHE A 36 -10.92 -6.20 7.10
N VAL A 37 -12.25 -6.30 6.92
CA VAL A 37 -13.21 -5.34 7.48
C VAL A 37 -13.33 -5.49 8.99
N ARG A 38 -13.31 -6.72 9.54
CA ARG A 38 -13.62 -6.97 10.95
C ARG A 38 -12.40 -6.89 11.88
N SER A 39 -11.22 -7.29 11.43
CA SER A 39 -10.02 -7.32 12.28
C SER A 39 -9.49 -5.92 12.62
N THR A 40 -8.85 -5.79 13.79
CA THR A 40 -8.15 -4.55 14.20
C THR A 40 -6.76 -4.43 13.58
N LEU A 41 -6.13 -5.56 13.23
CA LEU A 41 -4.77 -5.60 12.68
C LEU A 41 -4.64 -4.76 11.40
N PRO A 42 -5.53 -4.89 10.38
CA PRO A 42 -5.40 -4.10 9.16
C PRO A 42 -5.56 -2.60 9.38
N LEU A 43 -6.39 -2.19 10.34
CA LEU A 43 -6.50 -0.77 10.72
C LEU A 43 -5.19 -0.25 11.32
N GLY A 44 -4.56 -1.02 12.21
CA GLY A 44 -3.26 -0.68 12.79
C GLY A 44 -2.17 -0.55 11.72
N GLN A 45 -2.13 -1.50 10.79
CA GLN A 45 -1.22 -1.46 9.64
C GLN A 45 -1.47 -0.24 8.74
N THR A 46 -2.73 0.13 8.51
CA THR A 46 -3.07 1.34 7.75
C THR A 46 -2.59 2.60 8.45
N ILE A 47 -2.75 2.69 9.77
CA ILE A 47 -2.26 3.83 10.55
C ILE A 47 -0.74 3.94 10.43
N ALA A 48 -0.03 2.83 10.57
CA ALA A 48 1.43 2.79 10.39
C ALA A 48 1.85 3.24 8.99
N ALA A 49 1.22 2.70 7.95
CA ALA A 49 1.51 3.08 6.56
C ALA A 49 1.24 4.57 6.30
N ILE A 50 0.24 5.17 6.94
CA ILE A 50 -0.05 6.60 6.86
C ILE A 50 1.13 7.43 7.38
N GLU A 51 1.80 7.02 8.46
CA GLU A 51 2.92 7.76 9.03
C GLU A 51 4.03 7.96 8.00
N PHE A 52 4.45 6.90 7.32
CA PHE A 52 5.45 6.99 6.25
C PHE A 52 4.90 7.75 5.02
N LEU A 53 3.76 7.34 4.48
CA LEU A 53 3.23 7.88 3.23
C LEU A 53 2.81 9.36 3.33
N SER A 54 2.55 9.88 4.53
CA SER A 54 2.23 11.30 4.75
C SER A 54 3.37 12.25 4.39
N SER A 55 4.61 11.74 4.39
CA SER A 55 5.80 12.50 3.98
C SER A 55 5.99 12.54 2.46
N ILE A 56 5.24 11.73 1.71
CA ILE A 56 5.35 11.62 0.25
C ILE A 56 4.36 12.58 -0.42
N GLY A 57 4.88 13.38 -1.36
CA GLY A 57 4.10 14.29 -2.18
C GLY A 57 3.30 13.57 -3.26
N LYS A 58 2.44 14.31 -3.97
CA LYS A 58 1.59 13.80 -5.05
C LYS A 58 2.02 14.35 -6.40
N SER A 59 1.90 13.55 -7.45
CA SER A 59 2.00 14.00 -8.84
C SER A 59 0.63 14.29 -9.44
N GLY A 60 0.54 15.30 -10.29
CA GLY A 60 -0.71 15.62 -10.99
C GLY A 60 -1.13 14.61 -12.06
N ARG A 61 -0.21 13.79 -12.58
CA ARG A 61 -0.45 12.77 -13.62
C ARG A 61 0.34 11.51 -13.32
N PHE A 62 -0.13 10.37 -13.85
CA PHE A 62 0.59 9.10 -13.80
C PHE A 62 1.64 9.01 -14.92
N SER A 63 2.90 8.83 -14.54
CA SER A 63 4.01 8.42 -15.39
C SER A 63 4.04 6.90 -15.57
N ARG A 64 4.76 6.44 -16.60
CA ARG A 64 5.03 5.00 -16.81
C ARG A 64 5.80 4.40 -15.63
N TRP A 65 6.71 5.18 -15.04
CA TRP A 65 7.49 4.78 -13.88
C TRP A 65 6.60 4.48 -12.67
N GLN A 66 5.63 5.36 -12.36
CA GLN A 66 4.69 5.16 -11.24
C GLN A 66 3.85 3.90 -11.42
N ARG A 67 3.34 3.65 -12.64
CA ARG A 67 2.55 2.43 -12.91
C ARG A 67 3.34 1.14 -12.63
N THR A 68 4.66 1.21 -12.79
CA THR A 68 5.56 0.07 -12.59
C THR A 68 5.99 -0.06 -11.13
N ASN A 69 6.36 1.05 -10.49
CA ASN A 69 7.05 1.04 -9.19
C ASN A 69 6.18 1.46 -8.01
N CYS A 70 5.16 2.29 -8.22
CA CYS A 70 4.28 2.81 -7.15
C CYS A 70 3.08 1.89 -6.91
N THR A 71 3.34 0.59 -6.84
CA THR A 71 2.35 -0.46 -6.56
C THR A 71 2.46 -0.86 -5.09
N PRO A 72 1.36 -1.17 -4.40
CA PRO A 72 1.41 -1.64 -3.01
C PRO A 72 2.40 -2.79 -2.78
N GLU A 73 2.47 -3.74 -3.71
CA GLU A 73 3.34 -4.91 -3.63
C GLU A 73 4.81 -4.51 -3.68
N ASN A 74 5.20 -3.62 -4.59
CA ASN A 74 6.59 -3.17 -4.69
C ASN A 74 7.00 -2.26 -3.52
N LEU A 75 6.05 -1.55 -2.93
CA LEU A 75 6.31 -0.63 -1.83
C LEU A 75 6.23 -1.29 -0.46
N GLN A 76 5.74 -2.52 -0.37
CA GLN A 76 5.49 -3.21 0.88
C GLN A 76 6.76 -3.27 1.74
N ASP A 77 7.84 -3.85 1.23
CA ASP A 77 9.08 -4.01 1.99
C ASP A 77 9.69 -2.68 2.43
N LEU A 78 9.62 -1.65 1.57
CA LEU A 78 10.06 -0.30 1.90
C LEU A 78 9.25 0.26 3.08
N ILE A 79 7.92 0.16 3.01
CA ILE A 79 7.02 0.68 4.03
C ILE A 79 7.21 -0.09 5.33
N GLU A 80 7.25 -1.43 5.28
CA GLU A 80 7.47 -2.30 6.44
C GLU A 80 8.77 -1.95 7.15
N TRP A 81 9.84 -1.70 6.39
CA TRP A 81 11.11 -1.25 6.93
C TRP A 81 11.00 0.13 7.59
N ALA A 82 10.34 1.08 6.93
CA ALA A 82 10.19 2.44 7.43
C ALA A 82 9.34 2.51 8.72
N VAL A 83 8.32 1.66 8.85
CA VAL A 83 7.40 1.66 9.99
C VAL A 83 7.75 0.63 11.07
N GLY A 84 8.72 -0.26 10.80
CA GLY A 84 9.20 -1.28 11.74
C GLY A 84 8.21 -2.42 12.01
N GLN A 85 7.20 -2.62 11.17
CA GLN A 85 6.20 -3.68 11.33
C GLN A 85 5.66 -4.14 9.98
N ARG A 86 5.04 -5.33 9.95
CA ARG A 86 4.39 -5.85 8.75
C ARG A 86 3.17 -5.05 8.36
N VAL A 87 3.00 -4.78 7.07
CA VAL A 87 1.90 -4.00 6.52
C VAL A 87 1.33 -4.75 5.33
N SER A 88 0.03 -5.02 5.34
CA SER A 88 -0.64 -5.68 4.22
C SER A 88 -0.83 -4.75 3.03
N THR A 89 -0.84 -5.31 1.82
CA THR A 89 -1.12 -4.61 0.55
C THR A 89 -2.41 -3.79 0.62
N GLY A 90 -3.47 -4.37 1.17
CA GLY A 90 -4.75 -3.70 1.39
C GLY A 90 -4.61 -2.49 2.32
N ALA A 91 -3.82 -2.60 3.38
CA ALA A 91 -3.57 -1.49 4.30
C ALA A 91 -2.84 -0.33 3.62
N ILE A 92 -1.89 -0.60 2.73
CA ILE A 92 -1.19 0.40 1.91
C ILE A 92 -2.17 1.11 0.98
N ILE A 93 -3.07 0.37 0.32
CA ILE A 93 -4.11 0.95 -0.55
C ILE A 93 -5.02 1.89 0.24
N VAL A 94 -5.54 1.45 1.39
CA VAL A 94 -6.42 2.28 2.23
C VAL A 94 -5.69 3.53 2.72
N ALA A 95 -4.45 3.39 3.19
CA ALA A 95 -3.61 4.52 3.62
C ALA A 95 -3.42 5.54 2.50
N SER A 96 -3.11 5.06 1.28
CA SER A 96 -2.91 5.92 0.11
C SER A 96 -4.17 6.70 -0.26
N ILE A 97 -5.33 6.03 -0.27
CA ILE A 97 -6.60 6.69 -0.58
C ILE A 97 -6.98 7.70 0.51
N TYR A 98 -6.75 7.36 1.78
CA TYR A 98 -6.99 8.27 2.89
C TYR A 98 -6.18 9.56 2.79
N LEU A 99 -4.91 9.44 2.42
CA LEU A 99 -4.03 10.58 2.18
C LEU A 99 -4.39 11.33 0.89
N GLY A 100 -5.35 10.84 0.10
CA GLY A 100 -5.84 11.48 -1.11
C GLY A 100 -4.92 11.31 -2.31
N PHE A 101 -4.17 10.20 -2.37
CA PHE A 101 -3.51 9.78 -3.61
C PHE A 101 -4.55 9.23 -4.59
N THR A 102 -4.34 9.50 -5.88
CA THR A 102 -5.11 8.93 -6.97
C THR A 102 -4.65 7.50 -7.20
N MET A 103 -5.58 6.56 -7.15
CA MET A 103 -5.35 5.16 -7.49
C MET A 103 -5.67 4.93 -8.97
N GLY A 104 -4.78 4.28 -9.70
CA GLY A 104 -5.07 3.63 -10.96
C GLY A 104 -5.06 2.11 -10.78
N VAL A 105 -5.71 1.40 -11.71
CA VAL A 105 -5.79 -0.06 -11.69
C VAL A 105 -5.40 -0.58 -13.06
N GLN A 106 -4.52 -1.58 -13.07
CA GLN A 106 -4.13 -2.35 -14.25
C GLN A 106 -4.75 -3.74 -14.15
N ASP A 107 -5.35 -4.21 -15.26
CA ASP A 107 -5.92 -5.56 -15.41
C ASP A 107 -6.91 -5.96 -14.29
N GLY A 108 -7.57 -4.99 -13.66
CA GLY A 108 -8.59 -5.17 -12.62
C GLY A 108 -8.08 -5.55 -11.23
N THR A 109 -6.80 -5.93 -11.09
CA THR A 109 -6.25 -6.49 -9.84
C THR A 109 -4.97 -5.83 -9.37
N LYS A 110 -4.29 -5.03 -10.20
CA LYS A 110 -3.04 -4.38 -9.82
C LYS A 110 -3.22 -2.89 -9.61
N ALA A 111 -3.16 -2.44 -8.36
CA ALA A 111 -3.27 -1.03 -8.00
C ALA A 111 -1.92 -0.30 -8.16
N TYR A 112 -1.97 0.97 -8.54
CA TYR A 112 -0.82 1.88 -8.51
C TYR A 112 -1.23 3.31 -8.15
N PHE A 113 -0.30 4.11 -7.65
CA PHE A 113 -0.59 5.44 -7.09
C PHE A 113 0.27 6.55 -7.68
N ASN A 114 -0.24 7.79 -7.62
CA ASN A 114 0.42 8.98 -8.14
C ASN A 114 1.40 9.62 -7.12
N PHE A 115 2.22 8.82 -6.45
CA PHE A 115 3.26 9.35 -5.55
C PHE A 115 4.29 10.20 -6.29
N LEU A 116 4.81 11.25 -5.67
CA LEU A 116 5.79 12.13 -6.30
C LEU A 116 7.06 11.36 -6.68
N VAL A 117 7.33 11.28 -7.98
CA VAL A 117 8.37 10.39 -8.54
C VAL A 117 9.75 10.62 -7.92
N PRO A 118 10.32 11.85 -7.88
CA PRO A 118 11.65 12.05 -7.33
C PRO A 118 11.80 11.60 -5.87
N GLN A 119 10.74 11.72 -5.06
CA GLN A 119 10.78 11.29 -3.66
C GLN A 119 10.72 9.77 -3.55
N MET A 120 9.87 9.11 -4.33
CA MET A 120 9.81 7.65 -4.32
C MET A 120 11.09 7.01 -4.86
N GLU A 121 11.69 7.57 -5.90
CA GLU A 121 13.01 7.13 -6.39
C GLU A 121 14.07 7.23 -5.29
N PHE A 122 14.09 8.35 -4.56
CA PHE A 122 15.00 8.55 -3.44
C PHE A 122 14.78 7.53 -2.31
N GLU A 123 13.53 7.32 -1.88
CA GLU A 123 13.22 6.36 -0.80
C GLU A 123 13.55 4.91 -1.22
N LEU A 124 13.23 4.52 -2.46
CA LEU A 124 13.58 3.20 -2.99
C LEU A 124 15.09 3.00 -3.10
N ALA A 125 15.84 4.01 -3.55
CA ALA A 125 17.30 3.96 -3.61
C ALA A 125 17.91 3.85 -2.20
N ARG A 126 17.40 4.62 -1.23
CA ARG A 126 17.84 4.52 0.18
C ARG A 126 17.60 3.12 0.72
N PHE A 127 16.43 2.55 0.44
CA PHE A 127 16.08 1.21 0.88
C PHE A 127 16.95 0.13 0.22
N ALA A 128 17.22 0.24 -1.09
CA ALA A 128 18.11 -0.68 -1.80
C ALA A 128 19.51 -0.71 -1.18
N ASN A 129 20.07 0.45 -0.79
CA ASN A 129 21.35 0.52 -0.11
C ASN A 129 21.33 -0.21 1.25
N VAL A 130 20.26 -0.05 2.03
CA VAL A 130 20.09 -0.76 3.31
C VAL A 130 20.01 -2.27 3.10
N GLN A 131 19.28 -2.72 2.08
CA GLN A 131 19.18 -4.14 1.72
C GLN A 131 20.55 -4.71 1.32
N GLN A 132 21.34 -3.98 0.54
CA GLN A 132 22.69 -4.38 0.19
C GLN A 132 23.60 -4.53 1.42
N VAL A 133 23.53 -3.59 2.36
CA VAL A 133 24.28 -3.69 3.62
C VAL A 133 23.86 -4.93 4.42
N ARG A 134 22.57 -5.23 4.52
CA ARG A 134 22.08 -6.43 5.22
C ARG A 134 22.62 -7.73 4.61
N MET A 135 22.62 -7.84 3.28
CA MET A 135 23.18 -9.00 2.58
C MET A 135 24.66 -9.21 2.89
N VAL A 136 25.45 -8.14 3.04
CA VAL A 136 26.88 -8.23 3.38
C VAL A 136 27.10 -8.62 4.85
N VAL A 137 26.22 -8.15 5.75
CA VAL A 137 26.33 -8.42 7.20
C VAL A 137 25.79 -9.82 7.57
N GLY A 138 25.15 -10.54 6.65
CA GLY A 138 24.78 -11.94 6.82
C GLY A 138 23.51 -12.17 7.63
N GLN A 139 22.53 -11.26 7.53
CA GLN A 139 21.17 -11.46 8.04
C GLN A 139 20.18 -11.70 6.90
#